data_AF-A0A4Y7U9S5-F1
#
_entry.id   AF-A0A4Y7U9S5-F1
#
_cell.length_a   1.000
_cell.length_b   1.000
_cell.length_c   1.000
_cell.angle_alpha   90.00
_cell.angle_beta   90.00
_cell.angle_gamma   90.00
#
_symmetry.space_group_name_H-M   'P 1'
#
loop_
_entity.id
_entity.type
_entity.pdbx_description
1 polymer ?
#
loop_
_entity_poly.entity_id
_entity_poly.type
_entity_poly.pdbx_seq_one_letter_code
_entity_poly.pdbx_strand_id
1 'polypeptide(L)'
;MINSGKYSEYYWIEIVSDSYNMDSLILLFPEFIIDKYLSIVSFDSDSFVPTDDELQRGWVYEDEIAYFDKVTAFELSQNSLFDIYDQWLLFDTKQRFKSMDIFVNYSGFSIDLNESREMLTLKDTERFWNQIEKIKPQKFILNGDKLIFGTNNRMEFEKVKASCQQLLA
;
A
#
# COMPACT_ATOMS: atom_id res chain seq x y z
N MET A 1 -1.91 3.28 17.91
CA MET A 1 -0.65 4.08 17.95
C MET A 1 -0.41 4.64 16.55
N ILE A 2 0.12 5.87 16.44
CA ILE A 2 0.49 6.46 15.15
C ILE A 2 1.98 6.78 15.18
N ASN A 3 2.73 6.27 14.21
CA ASN A 3 4.09 6.71 13.90
C ASN A 3 4.09 7.37 12.52
N SER A 4 4.95 8.35 12.28
CA SER A 4 5.04 9.00 10.97
C SER A 4 6.40 9.63 10.75
N GLY A 5 6.84 9.66 9.51
CA GLY A 5 8.11 10.26 9.16
C GLY A 5 8.23 10.58 7.68
N LYS A 6 9.48 10.78 7.28
CA LYS A 6 9.84 11.06 5.89
C LYS A 6 11.06 10.22 5.53
N TYR A 7 11.05 9.64 4.35
CA TYR A 7 12.21 9.00 3.75
C TYR A 7 12.33 9.46 2.29
N SER A 8 13.47 10.05 1.93
CA SER A 8 13.67 10.60 0.58
C SER A 8 12.53 11.56 0.19
N GLU A 9 11.80 11.28 -0.89
CA GLU A 9 10.63 12.04 -1.35
C GLU A 9 9.30 11.66 -0.68
N TYR A 10 9.26 10.56 0.08
CA TYR A 10 8.03 10.00 0.65
C TYR A 10 7.76 10.49 2.07
N TYR A 11 6.55 10.96 2.30
CA TYR A 11 5.95 11.11 3.61
C TYR A 11 5.20 9.82 3.94
N TRP A 12 5.36 9.31 5.15
CA TRP A 12 4.76 8.04 5.53
C TRP A 12 4.16 8.08 6.93
N ILE A 13 3.14 7.25 7.13
CA ILE A 13 2.43 7.07 8.39
C ILE A 13 2.17 5.58 8.62
N GLU A 14 2.38 5.13 9.84
CA GLU A 14 2.07 3.79 10.32
C GLU A 14 1.01 3.90 11.41
N ILE A 15 -0.02 3.07 11.31
CA ILE A 15 -1.21 3.14 12.14
C ILE A 15 -1.46 1.75 12.69
N VAL A 16 -1.27 1.60 14.00
CA VAL A 16 -1.64 0.40 14.74
C VAL A 16 -3.00 0.66 15.36
N SER A 17 -4.07 0.21 14.70
CA SER A 17 -5.44 0.32 15.18
C SER A 17 -6.37 -0.70 14.53
N ASP A 18 -7.29 -1.27 15.31
CA ASP A 18 -8.38 -2.11 14.79
C ASP A 18 -9.47 -1.28 14.10
N SER A 19 -9.55 0.03 14.41
CA SER A 19 -10.59 0.93 13.90
C SER A 19 -10.17 1.75 12.68
N TYR A 20 -8.90 1.68 12.28
CA TYR A 20 -8.37 2.40 11.12
C TYR A 20 -7.49 1.45 10.32
N ASN A 21 -8.10 0.82 9.31
CA ASN A 21 -7.50 -0.14 8.41
C ASN A 21 -7.54 0.38 6.96
N MET A 22 -7.15 -0.46 6.01
CA MET A 22 -7.20 -0.14 4.58
C MET A 22 -8.60 0.29 4.10
N ASP A 23 -9.66 -0.38 4.53
CA ASP A 23 -11.04 -0.01 4.18
C ASP A 23 -11.35 1.43 4.62
N SER A 24 -10.90 1.82 5.82
CA SER A 24 -11.08 3.17 6.35
C SER A 24 -10.37 4.20 5.47
N LEU A 25 -9.13 3.92 5.05
CA LEU A 25 -8.37 4.80 4.17
C LEU A 25 -9.06 4.97 2.81
N ILE A 26 -9.52 3.87 2.22
CA ILE A 26 -10.17 3.86 0.91
C ILE A 26 -11.52 4.58 0.96
N LEU A 27 -12.32 4.34 2.00
CA LEU A 27 -13.62 4.96 2.19
C LEU A 27 -13.49 6.48 2.35
N LEU A 28 -12.49 6.93 3.11
CA LEU A 28 -12.26 8.36 3.38
C LEU A 28 -11.59 9.09 2.22
N PHE A 29 -10.73 8.40 1.46
CA PHE A 29 -9.91 8.99 0.41
C PHE A 29 -9.92 8.17 -0.90
N PRO A 30 -11.10 7.91 -1.48
CA PRO A 30 -11.19 7.15 -2.73
C PRO A 30 -10.44 7.87 -3.87
N GLU A 31 -10.29 9.19 -3.80
CA GLU A 31 -9.54 9.99 -4.78
C GLU A 31 -8.04 9.68 -4.82
N PHE A 32 -7.50 9.00 -3.81
CA PHE A 32 -6.10 8.57 -3.83
C PHE A 32 -5.85 7.39 -4.76
N ILE A 33 -6.91 6.67 -5.14
CA ILE A 33 -6.85 5.40 -5.86
C ILE A 33 -7.58 5.50 -7.21
N ILE A 34 -8.73 6.17 -7.26
CA ILE A 34 -9.47 6.36 -8.50
C ILE A 34 -8.61 7.10 -9.54
N ASP A 35 -8.74 6.67 -10.79
CA ASP A 35 -7.95 7.13 -11.94
C ASP A 35 -6.43 6.85 -11.84
N LYS A 36 -5.98 6.08 -10.84
CA LYS A 36 -4.59 5.63 -10.72
C LYS A 36 -4.37 4.27 -11.36
N TYR A 37 -3.12 3.98 -11.67
CA TYR A 37 -2.67 2.66 -12.08
C TYR A 37 -2.29 1.89 -10.82
N LEU A 38 -2.98 0.79 -10.55
CA LEU A 38 -2.80 -0.03 -9.37
C LEU A 38 -1.92 -1.24 -9.69
N SER A 39 -1.04 -1.58 -8.75
CA SER A 39 -0.34 -2.85 -8.70
C SER A 39 -0.57 -3.49 -7.33
N ILE A 40 -1.07 -4.72 -7.29
CA ILE A 40 -1.24 -5.52 -6.08
C ILE A 40 -0.10 -6.53 -6.04
N VAL A 41 0.78 -6.38 -5.06
CA VAL A 41 1.95 -7.23 -4.83
C VAL A 41 1.62 -8.39 -3.88
N SER A 42 0.65 -8.21 -3.00
CA SER A 42 0.20 -9.23 -2.05
C SER A 42 -1.30 -9.11 -1.84
N PHE A 43 -1.95 -10.26 -1.68
CA PHE A 43 -3.35 -10.50 -1.37
C PHE A 43 -3.46 -11.86 -0.64
N ASP A 44 -4.04 -11.88 0.56
CA ASP A 44 -4.13 -13.09 1.43
C ASP A 44 -2.80 -13.87 1.54
N SER A 45 -1.73 -13.17 1.94
CA SER A 45 -0.39 -13.73 2.13
C SER A 45 0.33 -14.22 0.86
N ASP A 46 -0.27 -14.13 -0.33
CA ASP A 46 0.31 -14.52 -1.62
C ASP A 46 -0.07 -13.52 -2.73
N SER A 47 0.10 -13.87 -4.00
CA SER A 47 -0.18 -13.02 -5.15
C SER A 47 -1.67 -13.02 -5.48
N PHE A 48 -2.24 -11.85 -5.76
CA PHE A 48 -3.61 -11.76 -6.28
C PHE A 48 -3.66 -12.36 -7.68
N VAL A 49 -4.36 -13.48 -7.86
CA VAL A 49 -4.59 -14.09 -9.17
C VAL A 49 -5.98 -13.69 -9.65
N PRO A 50 -6.11 -12.81 -10.66
CA PRO A 50 -7.41 -12.39 -11.16
C PRO A 50 -8.20 -13.57 -11.73
N THR A 51 -9.49 -13.60 -11.43
CA THR A 51 -10.48 -14.50 -12.05
C THR A 51 -10.69 -14.17 -13.53
N ASP A 52 -11.30 -15.09 -14.29
CA ASP A 52 -11.63 -14.86 -15.70
C ASP A 52 -12.50 -13.61 -15.90
N ASP A 53 -13.44 -13.35 -14.98
CA ASP A 53 -14.29 -12.16 -15.02
C ASP A 53 -13.47 -10.89 -14.75
N GLU A 54 -12.47 -10.94 -13.87
CA GLU A 54 -11.56 -9.81 -13.60
C GLU A 54 -10.64 -9.53 -14.78
N LEU A 55 -10.10 -10.58 -15.42
CA LEU A 55 -9.33 -10.45 -16.65
C LEU A 55 -10.17 -9.80 -17.77
N GLN A 56 -11.44 -10.19 -17.90
CA GLN A 56 -12.36 -9.55 -18.85
C GLN A 56 -12.64 -8.08 -18.53
N ARG A 57 -12.60 -7.68 -17.25
CA ARG A 57 -12.71 -6.27 -16.81
C ARG A 57 -11.42 -5.47 -16.99
N GLY A 58 -10.32 -6.11 -17.37
CA GLY A 58 -9.06 -5.44 -17.69
C GLY A 58 -7.95 -5.63 -16.67
N TRP A 59 -8.13 -6.51 -15.67
CA TRP A 59 -7.01 -6.96 -14.85
C TRP A 59 -5.97 -7.68 -15.69
N VAL A 60 -4.70 -7.49 -15.32
CA VAL A 60 -3.56 -8.15 -15.93
C VAL A 60 -2.72 -8.76 -14.82
N TYR A 61 -2.25 -9.99 -15.02
CA TYR A 61 -1.38 -10.68 -14.07
C TYR A 61 -0.07 -11.05 -14.74
N GLU A 62 1.03 -10.50 -14.26
CA GLU A 62 2.38 -10.66 -14.82
C GLU A 62 3.40 -10.68 -13.67
N ASP A 63 4.35 -11.61 -13.71
CA ASP A 63 5.43 -11.73 -12.72
C ASP A 63 4.93 -11.70 -11.26
N GLU A 64 3.88 -12.46 -10.95
CA GLU A 64 3.28 -12.55 -9.60
C GLU A 64 2.67 -11.23 -9.09
N ILE A 65 2.42 -10.27 -9.98
CA ILE A 65 1.81 -8.98 -9.64
C ILE A 65 0.56 -8.79 -10.48
N ALA A 66 -0.52 -8.41 -9.82
CA ALA A 66 -1.74 -8.01 -10.50
C ALA A 66 -1.76 -6.50 -10.75
N TYR A 67 -2.24 -6.11 -11.92
CA TYR A 67 -2.28 -4.74 -12.37
C TYR A 67 -3.67 -4.37 -12.84
N PHE A 68 -4.08 -3.14 -12.51
CA PHE A 68 -5.29 -2.55 -13.06
C PHE A 68 -5.00 -1.12 -13.53
N ASP A 69 -5.37 -0.81 -14.77
CA ASP A 69 -5.13 0.50 -15.35
C ASP A 69 -6.33 1.41 -15.09
N LYS A 70 -6.10 2.57 -14.45
CA LYS A 70 -7.14 3.57 -14.12
C LYS A 70 -8.29 2.97 -13.32
N VAL A 71 -8.02 2.70 -12.05
CA VAL A 71 -9.01 2.15 -11.11
C VAL A 71 -10.28 2.99 -11.14
N THR A 72 -11.42 2.31 -11.31
CA THR A 72 -12.73 2.95 -11.33
C THR A 72 -13.40 2.84 -9.98
N ALA A 73 -14.41 3.68 -9.73
CA ALA A 73 -15.24 3.55 -8.52
C ALA A 73 -15.95 2.19 -8.45
N PHE A 74 -16.29 1.59 -9.60
CA PHE A 74 -16.87 0.25 -9.65
C PHE A 74 -15.87 -0.79 -9.16
N GLU A 75 -14.64 -0.74 -9.65
CA GLU A 75 -13.59 -1.68 -9.27
C GLU A 75 -13.28 -1.55 -7.78
N LEU A 76 -13.11 -0.32 -7.28
CA LEU A 76 -12.89 -0.03 -5.86
C LEU A 76 -14.05 -0.46 -4.94
N SER A 77 -15.26 -0.67 -5.48
CA SER A 77 -16.41 -1.16 -4.72
C SER A 77 -16.52 -2.69 -4.66
N GLN A 78 -15.66 -3.42 -5.38
CA GLN A 78 -15.65 -4.88 -5.33
C GLN A 78 -14.94 -5.34 -4.06
N ASN A 79 -15.68 -5.97 -3.15
CA ASN A 79 -15.13 -6.50 -1.90
C ASN A 79 -13.98 -7.50 -2.11
N SER A 80 -13.89 -8.15 -3.26
CA SER A 80 -12.85 -9.15 -3.57
C SER A 80 -11.45 -8.57 -3.70
N LEU A 81 -11.31 -7.24 -3.83
CA LEU A 81 -10.00 -6.60 -3.94
C LEU A 81 -9.34 -6.34 -2.59
N PHE A 82 -10.09 -6.49 -1.50
CA PHE A 82 -9.65 -6.11 -0.16
C PHE A 82 -9.84 -7.32 0.76
N ASP A 83 -8.74 -8.03 1.03
CA ASP A 83 -8.75 -9.15 1.97
C ASP A 83 -7.56 -9.01 2.94
N ILE A 84 -7.39 -10.01 3.82
CA ILE A 84 -6.55 -10.01 5.02
C ILE A 84 -5.25 -9.17 4.92
N TYR A 85 -4.37 -9.48 3.96
CA TYR A 85 -3.05 -8.86 3.81
C TYR A 85 -2.84 -8.31 2.39
N ASP A 86 -2.75 -6.99 2.30
CA ASP A 86 -2.63 -6.28 1.01
C ASP A 86 -1.39 -5.40 0.94
N GLN A 87 -0.64 -5.48 -0.16
CA GLN A 87 0.47 -4.57 -0.47
C GLN A 87 0.26 -3.96 -1.85
N TRP A 88 -0.07 -2.66 -1.87
CA TRP A 88 -0.47 -1.94 -3.06
C TRP A 88 0.52 -0.84 -3.41
N LEU A 89 0.79 -0.70 -4.70
CA LEU A 89 1.49 0.43 -5.29
C LEU A 89 0.58 1.16 -6.26
N LEU A 90 0.55 2.49 -6.17
CA LEU A 90 -0.29 3.34 -7.00
C LEU A 90 0.56 4.30 -7.83
N PHE A 91 0.22 4.41 -9.11
CA PHE A 91 0.95 5.24 -10.06
C PHE A 91 0.05 6.23 -10.80
N ASP A 92 0.60 7.37 -11.18
CA ASP A 92 -0.06 8.35 -12.07
C ASP A 92 0.06 7.96 -13.55
N THR A 93 1.01 7.10 -13.89
CA THR A 93 1.23 6.57 -15.24
C THR A 93 1.33 5.06 -15.22
N LYS A 94 0.94 4.40 -16.32
CA LYS A 94 1.06 2.95 -16.46
C LYS A 94 2.49 2.51 -16.24
N GLN A 95 2.70 1.61 -15.28
CA GLN A 95 4.00 1.05 -14.97
C GLN A 95 3.88 -0.45 -14.70
N ARG A 96 4.95 -1.18 -15.03
CA ARG A 96 5.15 -2.60 -14.74
C ARG A 96 6.55 -2.75 -14.14
N PHE A 97 6.73 -3.72 -13.26
CA PHE A 97 8.02 -4.03 -12.64
C PHE A 97 8.13 -5.55 -12.43
N LYS A 98 9.36 -6.05 -12.35
CA LYS A 98 9.62 -7.50 -12.37
C LYS A 98 9.23 -8.22 -11.08
N SER A 99 9.44 -7.58 -9.94
CA SER A 99 9.14 -8.17 -8.64
C SER A 99 9.25 -7.11 -7.55
N MET A 100 8.57 -7.36 -6.44
CA MET A 100 8.72 -6.67 -5.17
C MET A 100 8.49 -7.71 -4.07
N ASP A 101 9.22 -7.61 -2.96
CA ASP A 101 9.01 -8.54 -1.85
C ASP A 101 7.68 -8.23 -1.15
N ILE A 102 7.07 -9.25 -0.55
CA ILE A 102 5.83 -9.13 0.24
C ILE A 102 6.22 -8.81 1.69
N PHE A 103 6.16 -7.53 2.07
CA PHE A 103 6.58 -7.07 3.40
C PHE A 103 5.51 -7.18 4.46
N VAL A 104 4.22 -7.20 4.07
CA VAL A 104 3.10 -7.36 5.00
C VAL A 104 3.11 -8.68 5.77
N ASN A 105 3.80 -9.70 5.25
CA ASN A 105 3.96 -11.01 5.89
C ASN A 105 5.07 -11.03 6.96
N TYR A 106 5.88 -9.97 7.09
CA TYR A 106 6.87 -9.87 8.15
C TYR A 106 6.21 -9.33 9.41
N SER A 107 6.02 -10.18 10.41
CA SER A 107 5.35 -9.77 11.65
C SER A 107 6.06 -8.59 12.31
N GLY A 108 5.28 -7.57 12.67
CA GLY A 108 5.77 -6.33 13.24
C GLY A 108 6.62 -5.49 12.30
N PHE A 109 6.57 -5.73 10.98
CA PHE A 109 7.31 -4.94 9.98
C PHE A 109 7.13 -3.45 10.21
N SER A 110 8.21 -2.67 10.12
CA SER A 110 8.18 -1.23 10.24
C SER A 110 8.99 -0.58 9.14
N ILE A 111 8.44 0.46 8.52
CA ILE A 111 9.16 1.28 7.55
C ILE A 111 10.00 2.36 8.24
N ASP A 112 9.90 2.52 9.56
CA ASP A 112 10.75 3.42 10.34
C ASP A 112 12.13 2.78 10.59
N LEU A 113 13.15 3.35 9.95
CA LEU A 113 14.55 2.95 10.14
C LEU A 113 15.02 3.14 11.59
N ASN A 114 14.40 4.03 12.38
CA ASN A 114 14.78 4.27 13.77
C ASN A 114 14.12 3.27 14.74
N GLU A 115 12.96 2.72 14.36
CA GLU A 115 12.25 1.71 15.16
C GLU A 115 12.83 0.31 14.95
N SER A 116 13.42 0.07 13.78
CA SER A 116 14.02 -1.20 13.37
C SER A 116 15.33 -1.48 14.14
N ARG A 117 15.23 -1.79 15.43
CA ARG A 117 16.37 -1.93 16.36
C ARG A 117 17.17 -3.22 16.19
N GLU A 118 16.58 -4.25 15.59
CA GLU A 118 17.26 -5.52 15.32
C GLU A 118 17.85 -5.52 13.91
N MET A 119 18.99 -6.18 13.73
CA MET A 119 19.69 -6.17 12.43
C MET A 119 18.83 -6.77 11.30
N LEU A 120 17.98 -7.76 11.62
CA LEU A 120 17.09 -8.38 10.63
C LEU A 120 15.98 -7.40 10.20
N THR A 121 15.28 -6.79 11.17
CA THR A 121 14.23 -5.82 10.86
C THR A 121 14.78 -4.62 10.11
N LEU A 122 15.97 -4.12 10.48
CA LEU A 122 16.61 -3.03 9.75
C LEU A 122 16.90 -3.39 8.29
N LYS A 123 17.39 -4.60 8.01
CA LYS A 123 17.64 -5.05 6.63
C LYS A 123 16.37 -5.15 5.81
N ASP A 124 15.26 -5.57 6.42
CA ASP A 124 13.97 -5.65 5.76
C ASP A 124 13.44 -4.26 5.43
N THR A 125 13.57 -3.31 6.36
CA THR A 125 13.23 -1.90 6.15
C THR A 125 14.09 -1.25 5.06
N GLU A 126 15.40 -1.50 5.06
CA GLU A 126 16.30 -1.04 4.00
C GLU A 126 15.94 -1.65 2.64
N ARG A 127 15.60 -2.95 2.59
CA ARG A 127 15.14 -3.60 1.36
C ARG A 127 13.86 -2.98 0.83
N PHE A 128 12.89 -2.72 1.69
CA PHE A 128 11.65 -2.04 1.33
C PHE A 128 11.93 -0.69 0.68
N TRP A 129 12.69 0.18 1.36
CA TRP A 129 13.01 1.50 0.83
C TRP A 129 13.81 1.44 -0.48
N ASN A 130 14.77 0.51 -0.58
CA ASN A 130 15.50 0.29 -1.83
C ASN A 130 14.58 -0.13 -2.99
N GLN A 131 13.51 -0.87 -2.73
CA GLN A 131 12.53 -1.25 -3.76
C GLN A 131 11.61 -0.08 -4.11
N ILE A 132 11.14 0.67 -3.11
CA ILE A 132 10.35 1.89 -3.34
C ILE A 132 11.13 2.92 -4.16
N GLU A 133 12.42 3.15 -3.90
CA GLU A 133 13.23 4.09 -4.67
C GLU A 133 13.49 3.65 -6.12
N LYS A 134 13.50 2.34 -6.38
CA LYS A 134 13.64 1.78 -7.72
C LYS A 134 12.31 1.81 -8.48
N ILE A 135 11.22 1.44 -7.83
CA ILE A 135 9.89 1.34 -8.44
C ILE A 135 9.23 2.73 -8.55
N LYS A 136 9.50 3.64 -7.61
CA LYS A 136 8.98 5.03 -7.58
C LYS A 136 7.46 5.15 -7.70
N PRO A 137 6.67 4.41 -6.90
CA PRO A 137 5.22 4.59 -6.89
C PRO A 137 4.87 5.99 -6.39
N GLN A 138 3.75 6.57 -6.81
CA GLN A 138 3.30 7.84 -6.21
C GLN A 138 2.81 7.61 -4.78
N LYS A 139 2.21 6.43 -4.51
CA LYS A 139 1.76 6.02 -3.18
C LYS A 139 1.96 4.52 -2.99
N PHE A 140 2.08 4.12 -1.74
CA PHE A 140 2.01 2.72 -1.35
C PHE A 140 1.10 2.55 -0.13
N ILE A 141 0.42 1.40 -0.06
CA ILE A 141 -0.42 0.99 1.06
C ILE A 141 -0.01 -0.42 1.43
N LEU A 142 0.34 -0.66 2.70
CA LEU A 142 0.57 -1.99 3.24
C LEU A 142 -0.42 -2.19 4.38
N ASN A 143 -1.22 -3.25 4.31
CA ASN A 143 -2.19 -3.60 5.32
C ASN A 143 -1.82 -4.94 5.93
N GLY A 144 -0.94 -4.91 6.94
CA GLY A 144 -0.56 -6.10 7.70
C GLY A 144 -0.86 -5.95 9.19
N ASP A 145 0.10 -6.28 10.05
CA ASP A 145 -0.02 -6.04 11.52
C ASP A 145 -0.29 -4.56 11.85
N LYS A 146 0.02 -3.67 10.92
CA LYS A 146 -0.34 -2.26 10.92
C LYS A 146 -0.68 -1.79 9.51
N LEU A 147 -1.50 -0.75 9.44
CA LEU A 147 -1.68 -0.02 8.19
C LEU A 147 -0.50 0.93 8.00
N ILE A 148 0.15 0.84 6.86
CA ILE A 148 1.22 1.74 6.44
C ILE A 148 0.78 2.43 5.17
N PHE A 149 0.79 3.76 5.18
CA PHE A 149 0.54 4.57 4.00
C PHE A 149 1.75 5.46 3.73
N GLY A 150 2.20 5.50 2.48
CA GLY A 150 3.24 6.41 2.02
C GLY A 150 2.85 7.11 0.74
N THR A 151 3.25 8.37 0.61
CA THR A 151 2.99 9.22 -0.56
C THR A 151 4.09 10.24 -0.74
N ASN A 152 4.41 10.59 -1.99
CA ASN A 152 5.28 11.74 -2.29
C ASN A 152 4.54 13.09 -2.24
N ASN A 153 3.22 13.08 -2.01
CA ASN A 153 2.40 14.28 -1.88
C ASN A 153 2.12 14.61 -0.41
N ARG A 154 2.73 15.70 0.07
CA ARG A 154 2.57 16.17 1.45
C ARG A 154 1.11 16.43 1.84
N MET A 155 0.28 16.96 0.94
CA MET A 155 -1.11 17.29 1.27
C MET A 155 -1.94 16.04 1.53
N GLU A 156 -1.69 14.96 0.80
CA GLU A 156 -2.36 13.67 1.02
C GLU A 156 -1.93 13.08 2.37
N PHE A 157 -0.64 13.12 2.70
CA PHE A 157 -0.13 12.70 4.00
C PHE A 157 -0.81 13.44 5.16
N GLU A 158 -0.90 14.78 5.09
CA GLU A 158 -1.54 15.57 6.16
C GLU A 158 -3.03 15.25 6.29
N LYS A 159 -3.74 14.98 5.18
CA LYS A 159 -5.14 14.51 5.21
C LYS A 159 -5.29 13.19 5.97
N VAL A 160 -4.48 12.19 5.63
CA VAL A 160 -4.52 10.88 6.30
C VAL A 160 -4.20 11.04 7.78
N LYS A 161 -3.12 11.75 8.11
CA LYS A 161 -2.71 11.99 9.50
C LYS A 161 -3.81 12.66 10.32
N ALA A 162 -4.46 13.68 9.78
CA ALA A 162 -5.57 14.36 10.44
C ALA A 162 -6.77 13.41 10.66
N SER A 163 -7.13 12.59 9.68
CA SER A 163 -8.23 11.62 9.82
C SER A 163 -7.94 10.55 10.88
N CYS A 164 -6.69 10.08 10.96
CA CYS A 164 -6.27 9.12 11.99
C CYS A 164 -6.38 9.73 13.38
N GLN A 165 -5.95 10.98 13.55
CA GLN A 165 -6.05 11.68 14.83
C GLN A 165 -7.49 11.91 15.28
N GLN A 166 -8.43 12.07 14.35
CA GLN A 166 -9.85 12.24 14.67
C GLN A 166 -10.52 10.92 15.06
N LEU A 167 -10.19 9.81 14.39
CA LEU A 167 -10.80 8.50 14.65
C LEU A 167 -10.19 7.73 15.81
N LEU A 168 -8.97 8.11 16.24
CA LEU A 168 -8.24 7.49 17.35
C LEU A 168 -8.19 8.36 18.62
N ALA A 169 -8.86 9.51 18.61
CA ALA A 169 -9.08 10.37 19.78
C ALA A 169 -10.31 9.93 20.57
#